data_AF-A0A357HD82-F1
#
_entry.id   AF-A0A357HD82-F1
#
_cell.length_a   1.000
_cell.length_b   1.000
_cell.length_c   1.000
_cell.angle_alpha   90.00
_cell.angle_beta   90.00
_cell.angle_gamma   90.00
#
_symmetry.space_group_name_H-M   'P 1'
#
loop_
_entity.id
_entity.type
_entity.pdbx_description
1 polymer ?
#
loop_
_entity_poly.entity_id
_entity_poly.type
_entity_poly.pdbx_seq_one_letter_code
_entity_poly.pdbx_strand_id
1 'polypeptide(L)'
;MISPESASLTNSKVIQASKGAIFRIPVGVMDYRELLATKAHLYLTLLEGKDEREFDHLEKPCGIVLGNEGQGIPKDHRAVGTPIRIAMGRFDSLNVAVAAAIFMYRFQSR
;
A
#
# COMPACT_ATOMS: atom_id res chain seq x y z
N MET A 1 2.39 7.08 3.89
CA MET A 1 1.23 7.64 4.63
C MET A 1 0.42 6.50 5.23
N ILE A 2 -0.31 6.75 6.31
CA ILE A 2 -1.21 5.79 6.98
C ILE A 2 -2.61 6.41 7.14
N SER A 3 -3.66 5.60 7.26
CA SER A 3 -5.01 6.12 7.50
C SER A 3 -5.18 6.58 8.97
N PRO A 4 -6.16 7.45 9.27
CA PRO A 4 -6.45 7.88 10.64
C PRO A 4 -6.78 6.75 11.62
N GLU A 5 -7.27 5.62 11.11
CA GLU A 5 -7.65 4.43 11.88
C GLU A 5 -6.45 3.50 12.19
N SER A 6 -5.27 3.84 11.67
CA SER A 6 -4.05 3.08 11.92
C SER A 6 -3.50 3.32 13.34
N ALA A 7 -2.66 2.40 13.82
CA ALA A 7 -1.98 2.57 15.10
C ALA A 7 -1.12 3.86 15.11
N SER A 8 -1.11 4.57 16.24
CA SER A 8 -0.33 5.80 16.40
C SER A 8 1.16 5.58 16.10
N LEU A 9 1.77 6.53 15.39
CA LEU A 9 3.21 6.52 15.07
C LEU A 9 4.11 6.58 16.32
N THR A 10 3.59 7.08 17.45
CA THR A 10 4.32 7.13 18.73
C THR A 10 4.18 5.84 19.55
N ASN A 11 3.40 4.87 19.07
CA ASN A 11 3.22 3.60 19.77
C ASN A 11 4.54 2.82 19.84
N SER A 12 4.89 2.32 21.03
CA SER A 12 6.15 1.59 21.25
C SER A 12 6.30 0.35 20.36
N LYS A 13 5.21 -0.37 20.06
CA LYS A 13 5.22 -1.52 19.14
C LYS A 13 5.49 -1.10 17.71
N VAL A 14 4.92 0.02 17.26
CA VAL A 14 5.14 0.56 15.90
C VAL A 14 6.60 0.98 15.75
N ILE A 15 7.14 1.71 16.74
CA ILE A 15 8.54 2.12 16.75
C ILE A 15 9.48 0.89 16.74
N GLN A 16 9.24 -0.10 17.60
CA GLN A 16 10.04 -1.32 17.66
C GLN A 16 9.97 -2.16 16.38
N ALA A 17 8.78 -2.29 15.79
CA ALA A 17 8.58 -3.03 14.55
C ALA A 17 9.28 -2.35 13.36
N SER A 18 9.28 -1.02 13.31
CA SER A 18 9.96 -0.26 12.26
C SER A 18 11.49 -0.35 12.32
N LYS A 19 12.06 -0.84 13.43
CA LYS A 19 13.51 -0.89 13.69
C LYS A 19 14.20 0.47 13.45
N GLY A 20 13.51 1.56 13.78
CA GLY A 20 14.01 2.93 13.67
C GLY A 20 13.83 3.58 12.30
N ALA A 21 13.32 2.85 11.29
CA ALA A 21 13.04 3.42 9.97
C ALA A 21 12.02 4.56 10.03
N ILE A 22 11.07 4.51 10.96
CA ILE A 22 10.03 5.54 11.15
C ILE A 22 10.60 6.96 11.39
N PHE A 23 11.84 7.07 11.89
CA PHE A 23 12.50 8.36 12.12
C PHE A 23 13.37 8.83 10.95
N ARG A 24 13.52 8.00 9.92
CA ARG A 24 14.43 8.24 8.78
C ARG A 24 13.71 8.54 7.47
N ILE A 25 12.44 8.18 7.37
CA ILE A 25 11.61 8.43 6.19
C ILE A 25 10.38 9.27 6.56
N PRO A 26 9.84 10.07 5.63
CA PRO A 26 8.60 10.78 5.86
C PRO A 26 7.45 9.79 6.10
N VAL A 27 6.83 9.90 7.27
CA VAL A 27 5.60 9.18 7.61
C VAL A 27 4.59 10.19 8.11
N GLY A 28 3.37 10.07 7.63
CA GLY A 28 2.27 10.96 7.99
C GLY A 28 0.94 10.23 7.94
N VAL A 29 -0.06 10.82 8.59
CA VAL A 29 -1.45 10.41 8.49
C VAL A 29 -2.07 11.11 7.28
N MET A 30 -2.85 10.38 6.50
CA MET A 30 -3.58 10.88 5.34
C MET A 30 -4.92 10.18 5.27
N ASP A 31 -6.00 10.94 5.24
CA ASP A 31 -7.34 10.39 5.04
C ASP A 31 -7.61 10.07 3.56
N TYR A 32 -8.74 9.42 3.30
CA TYR A 32 -9.11 9.04 1.94
C TYR A 32 -9.34 10.27 1.03
N ARG A 33 -9.92 11.36 1.52
CA ARG A 33 -10.18 12.56 0.72
C ARG A 33 -8.87 13.26 0.34
N GLU A 34 -7.92 13.31 1.25
CA GLU A 34 -6.57 13.82 1.00
C GLU A 34 -5.84 12.95 -0.03
N LEU A 35 -6.00 11.62 0.04
CA LEU A 35 -5.47 10.69 -0.95
C LEU A 35 -6.05 10.97 -2.35
N LEU A 36 -7.34 11.25 -2.46
CA LEU A 36 -8.01 11.62 -3.72
C LEU A 36 -7.55 12.96 -4.28
N ALA A 37 -7.12 13.89 -3.42
CA ALA A 37 -6.58 15.17 -3.85
C ALA A 37 -5.15 15.07 -4.41
N THR A 38 -4.49 13.91 -4.26
CA THR A 38 -3.17 13.69 -4.84
C THR A 38 -3.25 13.61 -6.36
N LYS A 39 -2.22 14.12 -7.05
CA LYS A 39 -2.05 13.95 -8.50
C LYS A 39 -1.37 12.63 -8.86
N ALA A 40 -1.20 11.73 -7.90
CA ALA A 40 -0.50 10.48 -8.09
C ALA A 40 -1.45 9.42 -8.64
N HIS A 41 -0.97 8.60 -9.58
CA HIS A 41 -1.71 7.43 -10.01
C HIS A 41 -1.72 6.38 -8.89
N LEU A 42 -2.92 5.96 -8.48
CA LEU A 42 -3.08 5.03 -7.37
C LEU A 42 -3.21 3.60 -7.87
N TYR A 43 -2.39 2.71 -7.33
CA TYR A 43 -2.45 1.28 -7.55
C TYR A 43 -3.00 0.61 -6.29
N LEU A 44 -4.19 0.02 -6.40
CA LEU A 44 -4.93 -0.55 -5.27
C LEU A 44 -4.67 -2.06 -5.18
N THR A 45 -4.17 -2.54 -4.04
CA THR A 45 -3.90 -3.97 -3.87
C THR A 45 -5.19 -4.76 -3.64
N LEU A 46 -5.71 -5.38 -4.70
CA LEU A 46 -7.01 -6.06 -4.73
C LEU A 46 -6.85 -7.45 -5.37
N LEU A 47 -7.57 -8.46 -4.88
CA LEU A 47 -7.45 -9.84 -5.39
C LEU A 47 -7.91 -9.98 -6.84
N GLU A 48 -8.89 -9.17 -7.23
CA GLU A 48 -9.40 -9.01 -8.59
C GLU A 48 -8.47 -8.18 -9.50
N GLY A 49 -7.31 -7.74 -9.00
CA GLY A 49 -6.37 -6.92 -9.74
C GLY A 49 -5.59 -7.65 -10.83
N LYS A 50 -4.99 -6.86 -11.73
CA LYS A 50 -4.02 -7.38 -12.69
C LYS A 50 -2.78 -7.87 -11.98
N ASP A 51 -2.17 -8.90 -12.54
CA ASP A 51 -0.95 -9.48 -11.98
C ASP A 51 0.20 -8.48 -12.07
N GLU A 52 0.96 -8.30 -11.00
CA GLU A 52 2.08 -7.35 -10.95
C GLU A 52 3.14 -7.61 -12.01
N ARG A 53 3.23 -8.87 -12.48
CA ARG A 53 4.17 -9.27 -13.54
C ARG A 53 3.78 -8.73 -14.91
N GLU A 54 2.52 -8.33 -15.10
CA GLU A 54 2.03 -7.68 -16.33
C GLU A 54 2.42 -6.20 -16.42
N PHE A 55 2.96 -5.63 -15.34
CA PHE A 55 3.40 -4.24 -15.31
C PHE A 55 4.93 -4.17 -15.43
N ASP A 56 5.43 -3.56 -16.50
CA ASP A 56 6.86 -3.27 -16.62
C ASP A 56 7.29 -2.20 -15.60
N HIS A 57 6.46 -1.16 -15.47
CA HIS A 57 6.65 -0.02 -14.58
C HIS A 57 5.29 0.55 -14.11
N LEU A 58 5.34 1.39 -13.08
CA LEU A 58 4.20 2.17 -12.61
C LEU A 58 4.27 3.62 -13.13
N GLU A 59 3.12 4.20 -13.47
CA GLU A 59 3.00 5.59 -13.92
C GLU A 59 3.34 6.56 -12.80
N LYS A 60 4.30 7.47 -13.01
CA LYS A 60 4.77 8.41 -11.99
C LYS A 60 4.14 9.80 -12.16
N PRO A 61 3.83 10.51 -11.07
CA PRO A 61 3.94 10.08 -9.67
C PRO A 61 2.93 8.99 -9.33
N CYS A 62 3.31 8.00 -8.51
CA CYS A 62 2.46 6.86 -8.15
C CYS A 62 2.32 6.68 -6.64
N GLY A 63 1.24 6.03 -6.22
CA GLY A 63 1.06 5.50 -4.88
C GLY A 63 0.54 4.06 -4.92
N ILE A 64 1.11 3.18 -4.10
CA ILE A 64 0.58 1.83 -3.88
C ILE A 64 -0.24 1.87 -2.59
N VAL A 65 -1.52 1.52 -2.69
CA VAL A 65 -2.47 1.54 -1.58
C VAL A 65 -2.70 0.12 -1.09
N LEU A 66 -2.35 -0.12 0.18
CA LEU A 66 -2.48 -1.41 0.83
C LEU A 66 -3.73 -1.43 1.71
N GLY A 67 -4.48 -2.53 1.63
CA GLY A 67 -5.66 -2.75 2.46
C GLY A 67 -5.32 -3.19 3.88
N ASN A 68 -6.32 -3.13 4.76
CA ASN A 68 -6.24 -3.76 6.07
C ASN A 68 -6.17 -5.30 5.93
N GLU A 69 -5.41 -5.99 6.80
CA GLU A 69 -5.22 -7.45 6.73
C GLU A 69 -6.52 -8.27 6.74
N GLY A 70 -7.58 -7.79 7.40
CA GLY A 70 -8.85 -8.50 7.47
C GLY A 70 -9.89 -8.01 6.45
N GLN A 71 -9.99 -6.70 6.25
CA GLN A 71 -11.07 -6.09 5.47
C GLN A 71 -10.65 -5.64 4.07
N GLY A 72 -9.35 -5.65 3.78
CA GLY A 72 -8.79 -5.12 2.54
C GLY A 72 -9.04 -3.61 2.40
N ILE A 73 -9.19 -3.16 1.16
CA ILE A 73 -9.55 -1.77 0.83
C ILE A 73 -11.09 -1.64 0.82
N PRO A 74 -11.68 -0.64 1.51
CA PRO A 74 -13.12 -0.40 1.50
C PRO A 74 -13.67 -0.25 0.08
N LYS A 75 -14.86 -0.80 -0.19
CA LYS A 75 -15.45 -0.83 -1.54
C LYS A 75 -15.56 0.57 -2.16
N ASP A 76 -16.00 1.54 -1.37
CA ASP A 76 -16.16 2.93 -1.81
C ASP A 76 -14.83 3.56 -2.22
N HIS A 77 -13.70 3.01 -1.77
CA HIS A 77 -12.36 3.46 -2.10
C HIS A 77 -11.74 2.73 -3.30
N ARG A 78 -12.41 1.72 -3.88
CA ARG A 78 -11.84 0.91 -4.97
C ARG A 78 -11.93 1.55 -6.35
N ALA A 79 -12.80 2.56 -6.52
CA ALA A 79 -13.07 3.16 -7.82
C ALA A 79 -12.00 4.15 -8.29
N VAL A 80 -11.00 4.48 -7.45
CA VAL A 80 -10.12 5.64 -7.65
C VAL A 80 -8.69 5.29 -8.08
N GLY A 81 -8.46 4.03 -8.44
CA GLY A 81 -7.14 3.58 -8.84
C GLY A 81 -7.19 2.29 -9.65
N THR A 82 -6.03 1.86 -10.12
CA THR A 82 -5.86 0.63 -10.88
C THR A 82 -5.70 -0.55 -9.93
N PRO A 83 -6.57 -1.58 -10.00
CA PRO A 83 -6.40 -2.81 -9.24
C PRO A 83 -5.14 -3.57 -9.66
N ILE A 84 -4.27 -3.88 -8.69
CA ILE A 84 -3.06 -4.69 -8.87
C ILE A 84 -3.01 -5.78 -7.80
N ARG A 85 -2.42 -6.93 -8.10
CA ARG A 85 -2.22 -8.02 -7.14
C ARG A 85 -0.83 -8.62 -7.26
N ILE A 86 -0.39 -9.32 -6.22
CA ILE A 86 0.76 -10.22 -6.28
C ILE A 86 0.26 -11.58 -6.74
N ALA A 87 0.95 -12.21 -7.68
CA ALA A 87 0.70 -13.57 -8.10
C ALA A 87 0.89 -14.55 -6.92
N MET A 88 -0.21 -15.11 -6.45
CA MET A 88 -0.22 -16.12 -5.39
C MET A 88 -0.73 -17.45 -5.95
N GLY A 89 -0.20 -18.56 -5.44
CA GLY A 89 -0.65 -19.91 -5.78
C GLY A 89 -1.93 -20.26 -5.03
N ARG A 90 -1.83 -21.18 -4.06
CA ARG A 90 -2.97 -21.71 -3.29
C ARG A 90 -3.48 -20.80 -2.16
N PHE A 91 -2.94 -19.60 -1.99
CA PHE A 91 -3.25 -18.73 -0.87
C PHE A 91 -4.00 -17.48 -1.34
N ASP A 92 -4.94 -17.05 -0.52
CA ASP A 92 -5.83 -15.93 -0.85
C ASP A 92 -5.27 -14.58 -0.38
N SER A 93 -4.23 -14.54 0.48
CA SER A 93 -3.66 -13.30 0.98
C SER A 93 -2.24 -13.45 1.51
N LEU A 94 -1.48 -12.34 1.49
CA LEU A 94 -0.20 -12.20 2.17
C LEU A 94 -0.33 -11.24 3.35
N ASN A 95 0.59 -11.34 4.30
CA ASN A 95 0.81 -10.30 5.29
C ASN A 95 1.05 -8.94 4.58
N VAL A 96 0.44 -7.87 5.08
CA VAL A 96 0.46 -6.56 4.41
C VAL A 96 1.88 -6.00 4.28
N ALA A 97 2.74 -6.19 5.28
CA ALA A 97 4.14 -5.74 5.19
C ALA A 97 4.94 -6.52 4.14
N VAL A 98 4.66 -7.82 3.97
CA VAL A 98 5.28 -8.64 2.92
C VAL A 98 4.83 -8.19 1.54
N ALA A 99 3.53 -7.97 1.34
CA ALA A 99 3.00 -7.45 0.07
C ALA A 99 3.63 -6.08 -0.27
N ALA A 100 3.70 -5.18 0.72
CA ALA A 100 4.34 -3.88 0.57
C ALA A 100 5.81 -4.01 0.11
N ALA A 101 6.58 -4.89 0.76
CA ALA A 101 7.99 -5.12 0.43
C ALA A 101 8.17 -5.64 -1.00
N ILE A 102 7.34 -6.59 -1.44
CA ILE A 102 7.37 -7.14 -2.80
C ILE A 102 7.09 -6.04 -3.84
N PHE A 103 6.02 -5.28 -3.66
CA PHE A 103 5.68 -4.21 -4.60
C PHE A 103 6.75 -3.11 -4.65
N MET A 104 7.24 -2.67 -3.48
CA MET A 104 8.30 -1.67 -3.40
C MET A 104 9.58 -2.14 -4.08
N TYR A 105 10.00 -3.38 -3.85
CA TYR A 105 11.19 -3.94 -4.48
C TYR A 105 11.01 -4.12 -6.00
N ARG A 106 9.84 -4.59 -6.44
CA ARG A 106 9.54 -4.83 -7.86
C ARG A 106 9.50 -3.53 -8.68
N PHE A 107 8.97 -2.46 -8.09
CA PHE A 107 8.74 -1.18 -8.76
C PHE A 107 9.67 -0.07 -8.26
N GLN A 108 10.74 -0.42 -7.53
CA GLN A 108 11.73 0.55 -7.13
C GLN A 108 12.28 1.25 -8.38
N SER A 109 12.33 2.57 -8.32
CA SER A 109 12.96 3.34 -9.39
C SER A 109 14.45 3.08 -9.35
N ARG A 110 15.03 2.58 -10.45
CA ARG A 110 16.47 2.68 -10.67
C ARG A 110 16.84 4.11 -11.02
#